data_AF-A0A6L5QVS8-F1
#
_entry.id   AF-A0A6L5QVS8-F1
#
_cell.length_a   1.000
_cell.length_b   1.000
_cell.length_c   1.000
_cell.angle_alpha   90.00
_cell.angle_beta   90.00
_cell.angle_gamma   90.00
#
_symmetry.space_group_name_H-M   'P 1'
#
loop_
_entity.id
_entity.type
_entity.pdbx_description
1 polymer ?
#
loop_
_entity_poly.entity_id
_entity_poly.type
_entity_poly.pdbx_seq_one_letter_code
_entity_poly.pdbx_strand_id
1 'polypeptide(L)' 'MKELKLTEDELEAIKIALSELVVQDRTGQLGIMHGANRFVSLHICLKKQHRTIFNSAYRKLGISNGVKVVNV' A
#
# COMPACT_ATOMS: atom_id res chain seq x y z
N MET A 1 -15.21 -16.68 -13.50
CA MET A 1 -14.91 -15.32 -13.01
C MET A 1 -14.80 -14.41 -14.20
N LYS A 2 -15.45 -13.23 -14.20
CA LYS A 2 -15.24 -12.23 -15.26
C LYS A 2 -13.86 -11.60 -15.08
N GLU A 3 -13.08 -11.57 -16.15
CA GLU A 3 -11.77 -10.92 -16.18
C GLU A 3 -11.99 -9.41 -16.25
N LEU A 4 -11.56 -8.68 -15.22
CA LEU A 4 -11.75 -7.24 -15.11
C LEU A 4 -10.56 -6.56 -15.77
N LYS A 5 -10.80 -5.91 -16.92
CA LYS A 5 -9.77 -5.14 -17.63
C LYS A 5 -9.83 -3.70 -17.15
N LEU A 6 -8.75 -3.24 -16.52
CA LEU A 6 -8.59 -1.84 -16.14
C LEU A 6 -8.13 -1.04 -17.36
N THR A 7 -8.60 0.19 -17.50
CA THR A 7 -7.98 1.16 -18.41
C THR A 7 -6.63 1.62 -17.85
N GLU A 8 -5.83 2.29 -18.69
CA GLU A 8 -4.54 2.85 -18.25
C GLU A 8 -4.74 3.89 -17.14
N ASP A 9 -5.76 4.75 -17.26
CA ASP A 9 -6.09 5.79 -16.27
C ASP A 9 -6.52 5.18 -14.93
N GLU A 10 -7.33 4.11 -14.95
CA GLU A 10 -7.76 3.40 -13.74
C GLU A 10 -6.57 2.73 -13.05
N LEU A 11 -5.69 2.10 -13.83
CA LEU A 11 -4.49 1.49 -13.32
C LEU A 11 -3.56 2.53 -12.67
N GLU A 12 -3.41 3.69 -13.29
CA GLU A 12 -2.57 4.76 -12.76
C GLU A 12 -3.14 5.37 -11.48
N ALA A 13 -4.46 5.59 -11.42
CA ALA A 13 -5.14 6.03 -10.21
C ALA A 13 -4.91 5.05 -9.04
N ILE A 14 -4.96 3.74 -9.31
CA ILE A 14 -4.67 2.71 -8.32
C ILE A 14 -3.21 2.79 -7.85
N LYS A 15 -2.25 2.95 -8.78
CA LYS A 15 -0.83 3.06 -8.41
C LYS A 15 -0.58 4.27 -7.50
N ILE A 16 -1.16 5.42 -7.82
CA ILE A 16 -1.05 6.63 -7.01
C ILE A 16 -1.57 6.37 -5.60
N ALA A 17 -2.81 5.88 -5.48
CA ALA A 17 -3.43 5.61 -4.18
C ALA A 17 -2.62 4.60 -3.33
N LEU A 18 -2.11 3.54 -3.96
CA LEU A 18 -1.29 2.55 -3.28
C LEU A 18 0.09 3.09 -2.87
N SER A 19 0.68 4.00 -3.65
CA SER A 19 2.01 4.57 -3.36
C SER A 19 2.07 5.41 -2.08
N GLU A 20 0.92 5.89 -1.61
CA GLU A 20 0.74 6.70 -0.39
C GLU A 20 0.62 5.84 0.87
N LEU A 21 0.27 4.56 0.72
CA LEU A 21 0.08 3.67 1.86
C LEU A 21 1.41 3.31 2.52
N VAL A 22 1.40 3.39 3.84
CA VAL A 22 2.53 3.01 4.70
C VAL A 22 2.07 2.06 5.79
N VAL A 23 2.99 1.24 6.30
CA VAL A 23 2.75 0.34 7.42
C VAL A 23 3.66 0.70 8.58
N GLN A 24 3.09 0.89 9.76
CA GLN A 24 3.86 1.06 10.98
C GLN A 24 4.55 -0.26 11.35
N ASP A 25 5.87 -0.23 11.57
CA ASP A 25 6.65 -1.46 11.72
C ASP A 25 6.21 -2.31 12.92
N ARG A 26 6.12 -1.65 14.10
CA ARG A 26 5.83 -2.28 15.39
C ARG A 26 4.46 -2.95 15.47
N THR A 27 3.43 -2.30 14.92
CA THR A 27 2.03 -2.74 15.06
C THR A 27 1.51 -3.43 13.81
N GLY A 28 2.15 -3.20 12.66
CA GLY A 28 1.62 -3.60 11.35
C GLY A 28 0.39 -2.79 10.92
N GLN A 29 0.12 -1.67 11.58
CA GLN A 29 -1.00 -0.80 11.25
C GLN A 29 -0.77 -0.11 9.91
N LEU A 30 -1.76 -0.18 9.03
CA LEU A 30 -1.81 0.52 7.76
C LEU A 30 -2.23 1.97 8.00
N GLY A 31 -1.58 2.88 7.30
CA GLY A 31 -1.86 4.31 7.36
C GLY A 31 -1.35 5.05 6.13
N ILE A 32 -1.41 6.36 6.21
CA ILE A 32 -0.88 7.29 5.22
C ILE A 32 0.07 8.26 5.95
N MET A 33 1.17 8.64 5.31
CA MET A 33 2.01 9.74 5.81
C MET A 33 1.44 11.08 5.32
N HIS A 34 0.93 11.88 6.25
CA HIS A 34 0.50 13.24 5.98
C HIS A 34 1.62 14.24 6.30
N GLY A 35 2.08 14.97 5.28
CA GLY A 35 3.24 15.86 5.41
C GLY A 35 4.52 15.11 5.75
N ALA A 36 5.43 15.75 6.48
CA ALA A 36 6.77 15.20 6.70
C ALA A 36 6.81 13.98 7.65
N ASN A 37 5.96 13.94 8.70
CA ASN A 37 6.12 12.94 9.78
C ASN A 37 4.82 12.54 10.50
N ARG A 38 3.63 12.85 9.97
CA ARG A 38 2.37 12.47 10.64
C ARG A 38 1.79 11.20 10.04
N PHE A 39 1.84 10.10 10.79
CA PHE A 39 1.12 8.89 10.43
C PHE A 39 -0.37 9.04 10.75
N VAL A 40 -1.22 8.83 9.75
CA VAL A 40 -2.68 8.78 9.89
C VAL A 40 -3.11 7.34 9.73
N SER A 41 -3.60 6.75 10.82
CA SER A 41 -4.03 5.35 10.84
C SER A 41 -5.33 5.14 10.07
N LEU A 42 -5.41 4.03 9.32
CA LEU A 42 -6.64 3.52 8.73
C LEU A 42 -7.32 2.46 9.62
N HIS A 43 -6.82 2.23 10.84
CA HIS A 43 -7.31 1.21 11.79
C HIS A 43 -7.31 -0.23 11.26
N ILE A 44 -6.52 -0.52 10.22
CA ILE A 44 -6.33 -1.86 9.67
C ILE A 44 -4.95 -2.37 10.10
N CYS A 45 -4.89 -3.54 10.74
CA CYS A 45 -3.62 -4.18 11.10
C CYS A 45 -3.32 -5.33 10.13
N LEU A 46 -2.22 -5.21 9.39
CA LEU A 46 -1.77 -6.23 8.45
C LEU A 46 -0.93 -7.29 9.16
N LYS A 47 -1.36 -8.56 9.04
CA LYS A 47 -0.54 -9.71 9.39
C LYS A 47 0.68 -9.79 8.47
N LYS A 48 1.75 -10.45 8.93
CA LYS A 48 2.99 -10.66 8.14
C LYS A 48 2.71 -11.26 6.76
N GLN A 49 1.81 -12.24 6.67
CA GLN A 49 1.40 -12.85 5.41
C GLN A 49 0.73 -11.87 4.43
N HIS A 50 -0.03 -10.89 4.94
CA HIS A 50 -0.67 -9.88 4.10
C HIS A 50 0.39 -8.96 3.49
N ARG A 51 1.45 -8.60 4.25
CA ARG A 51 2.56 -7.79 3.72
C ARG A 51 3.20 -8.45 2.49
N THR A 52 3.39 -9.78 2.51
CA THR A 52 3.94 -10.53 1.36
C THR A 52 3.02 -10.47 0.14
N ILE A 53 1.71 -10.62 0.34
CA ILE A 53 0.70 -10.54 -0.74
C ILE A 53 0.68 -9.14 -1.34
N PHE A 54 0.67 -8.11 -0.51
CA PHE A 54 0.71 -6.71 -0.95
C PHE A 54 1.99 -6.40 -1.73
N ASN A 55 3.16 -6.80 -1.24
CA ASN A 55 4.42 -6.60 -1.96
C ASN A 55 4.44 -7.30 -3.33
N SER A 56 3.81 -8.48 -3.43
CA SER A 56 3.66 -9.18 -4.70
C SER A 56 2.73 -8.43 -5.66
N ALA A 57 1.64 -7.85 -5.16
CA ALA A 57 0.74 -7.01 -5.94
C ALA A 57 1.43 -5.72 -6.43
N TYR A 58 2.17 -5.03 -5.56
CA TYR A 58 2.88 -3.80 -5.92
C TYR A 58 3.92 -4.04 -7.03
N ARG A 59 4.65 -5.16 -6.96
CA ARG A 59 5.57 -5.57 -8.04
C ARG A 59 4.85 -5.79 -9.37
N LYS A 60 3.70 -6.45 -9.37
CA LYS A 60 2.88 -6.64 -10.58
C LYS A 60 2.37 -5.32 -11.15
N LEU A 61 2.07 -4.35 -10.28
CA LEU A 61 1.59 -3.02 -10.66
C LEU A 61 2.71 -2.05 -11.03
N GLY A 62 3.99 -2.46 -10.94
CA GLY A 62 5.14 -1.61 -11.26
C GLY A 62 5.40 -0.52 -10.22
N ILE A 63 4.85 -0.63 -9.01
CA ILE A 63 5.07 0.35 -7.93
C ILE A 63 6.39 0.02 -7.25
N SER A 64 7.39 0.87 -7.45
CA SER A 64 8.71 0.73 -6.85
C SER A 64 8.64 0.85 -5.32
N ASN A 65 9.41 0.01 -4.62
CA ASN A 65 9.54 -0.09 -3.15
C ASN A 65 8.41 -0.80 -2.36
N GLY A 66 7.35 -1.28 -3.00
CA GLY A 66 6.31 -2.05 -2.31
C GLY A 66 5.61 -1.24 -1.20
N VAL A 67 5.08 -1.92 -0.20
CA VAL A 67 4.50 -1.24 0.97
C VAL A 67 5.62 -0.63 1.80
N LYS A 68 5.64 0.70 1.88
CA LYS A 68 6.63 1.43 2.68
C LYS A 68 6.42 1.15 4.16
N VAL A 69 7.48 0.74 4.85
CA VAL A 69 7.46 0.54 6.30
C VAL A 69 8.03 1.78 6.97
N VAL A 70 7.31 2.31 7.96
CA VAL A 70 7.69 3.52 8.70
C VAL A 70 7.87 3.20 10.17
N ASN A 71 8.87 3.85 10.77
CA ASN A 71 9.08 3.85 12.21
C ASN A 71 8.53 5.17 12.75
N VAL A 72 7.38 5.09 13.41
CA VAL A 72 6.61 6.22 13.95
C VAL A 72 6.55 6.09 15.45
#